data_AF-A0A355FSL1-F1
#
_entry.id   AF-A0A355FSL1-F1
#
_cell.length_a   1.000
_cell.length_b   1.000
_cell.length_c   1.000
_cell.angle_alpha   90.00
_cell.angle_beta   90.00
_cell.angle_gamma   90.00
#
_symmetry.space_group_name_H-M   'P 1'
#
loop_
_entity.id
_entity.type
_entity.pdbx_description
1 polymer ?
#
loop_
_entity_poly.entity_id
_entity_poly.type
_entity_poly.pdbx_seq_one_letter_code
_entity_poly.pdbx_strand_id
1 'polypeptide(L)' 'MPPTPTKKSTEQIILGIDPGTTIMGYGVIRVEGKKVVLVEMGALHLSKYKDHAVKLKRIYDR' A
#
# COMPACT_ATOMS: atom_id res chain seq x y z
N MET A 1 25.17 -30.07 14.61
CA MET A 1 24.79 -28.64 14.72
C MET A 1 23.67 -28.39 13.74
N PRO A 2 22.46 -27.98 14.18
CA PRO A 2 21.42 -27.59 13.25
C PRO A 2 21.76 -26.22 12.63
N PRO A 3 21.44 -25.99 11.35
CA PRO A 3 21.62 -24.70 10.72
C PRO A 3 20.71 -23.66 11.37
N THR A 4 21.29 -22.52 11.75
CA THR A 4 20.59 -21.38 12.34
C THR A 4 19.50 -20.88 11.39
N PRO A 5 18.25 -20.67 11.84
CA PRO A 5 17.20 -20.17 10.97
C PRO A 5 17.55 -18.76 10.51
N THR A 6 17.83 -18.62 9.21
CA THR A 6 17.97 -17.32 8.54
C THR A 6 16.65 -16.59 8.71
N LYS A 7 16.66 -15.57 9.57
CA LYS A 7 15.52 -14.69 9.81
C LYS A 7 15.15 -14.03 8.48
N LYS A 8 14.13 -14.55 7.79
CA LYS A 8 13.51 -13.89 6.63
C LYS A 8 13.15 -12.48 7.10
N SER A 9 13.84 -11.47 6.59
CA SER A 9 13.44 -10.08 6.75
C SER A 9 12.10 -9.94 6.04
N THR A 10 11.02 -10.13 6.81
CA THR A 10 9.65 -10.01 6.33
C THR A 10 9.46 -8.58 5.88
N GLU A 11 9.46 -8.36 4.58
CA GLU A 11 8.98 -7.13 4.00
C GLU A 11 7.50 -7.01 4.30
N GLN A 12 7.07 -5.81 4.72
CA GLN A 12 5.67 -5.55 5.04
C GLN A 12 5.19 -4.39 4.18
N ILE A 13 4.04 -4.56 3.53
CA ILE A 13 3.32 -3.47 2.86
C ILE A 13 2.18 -3.04 3.78
N ILE A 14 2.10 -1.74 4.06
CA ILE A 14 1.10 -1.14 4.92
C ILE A 14 0.31 -0.14 4.07
N LEU A 15 -1.01 -0.30 4.05
CA LEU A 15 -1.95 0.63 3.43
C LEU A 15 -2.64 1.43 4.54
N GLY A 16 -2.39 2.74 4.59
CA GLY A 16 -3.12 3.69 5.40
C GLY A 16 -4.27 4.29 4.60
N ILE A 17 -5.46 4.36 5.21
CA ILE A 17 -6.65 5.01 4.66
C ILE A 17 -7.07 6.12 5.61
N ASP A 18 -7.32 7.31 5.07
CA ASP A 18 -7.86 8.46 5.80
C ASP A 18 -9.23 8.85 5.23
N PRO A 19 -10.34 8.42 5.85
CA PRO A 19 -11.67 8.63 5.32
C PRO A 19 -12.17 10.07 5.56
N GLY A 20 -12.39 10.82 4.48
CA GLY A 20 -13.16 12.07 4.50
C GLY A 20 -14.54 11.89 3.86
N THR A 21 -15.44 12.85 4.02
CA THR A 21 -16.82 12.77 3.49
C THR A 21 -16.91 12.98 1.97
N THR A 22 -15.94 13.70 1.40
CA THR A 22 -15.89 14.03 -0.04
C THR A 22 -14.64 13.50 -0.72
N ILE A 23 -13.53 13.39 0.01
CA ILE A 23 -12.24 12.91 -0.46
C ILE A 23 -11.69 11.95 0.59
N MET A 24 -11.22 10.77 0.17
CA MET A 24 -10.55 9.77 1.00
C MET A 24 -9.07 9.71 0.62
N GLY A 25 -8.19 10.00 1.56
CA GLY A 25 -6.75 9.83 1.38
C GLY A 25 -6.35 8.36 1.49
N TYR A 26 -5.33 7.95 0.74
CA TYR A 26 -4.64 6.68 0.98
C TYR A 26 -3.14 6.83 0.80
N GLY A 27 -2.38 6.02 1.52
CA GLY A 27 -0.93 5.93 1.41
C GLY A 27 -0.48 4.49 1.56
N VAL A 28 0.39 4.04 0.66
CA VAL A 28 1.03 2.74 0.69
C VAL A 28 2.49 2.93 1.06
N ILE A 29 2.92 2.30 2.14
CA ILE A 29 4.31 2.28 2.57
C ILE A 29 4.84 0.85 2.58
N ARG A 30 6.12 0.68 2.24
CA ARG A 30 6.86 -0.57 2.36
C ARG A 30 7.84 -0.46 3.52
N VAL A 31 7.84 -1.46 4.38
CA VAL A 31 8.74 -1.59 5.51
C VAL A 31 9.70 -2.74 5.23
N GLU A 32 10.97 -2.39 5.09
CA GLU A 32 12.09 -3.32 4.94
C GLU A 32 12.94 -3.27 6.21
N GLY A 33 12.59 -4.09 7.19
CA GLY A 33 13.22 -4.09 8.51
C GLY A 33 13.00 -2.77 9.26
N LYS A 34 14.01 -1.90 9.28
CA LYS A 34 13.95 -0.57 9.91
C LYS A 34 13.77 0.59 8.92
N LYS A 35 13.76 0.31 7.61
CA LYS A 35 13.56 1.31 6.58
C LYS A 35 12.09 1.37 6.19
N VAL A 36 11.55 2.58 6.13
CA VAL A 36 10.20 2.86 5.62
C VAL A 36 10.36 3.60 4.31
N VAL A 37 9.70 3.11 3.27
CA VAL A 37 9.69 3.69 1.92
C VAL A 37 8.25 3.98 1.53
N LEU A 38 7.96 5.21 1.13
CA LEU A 38 6.66 5.54 0.53
C LEU A 38 6.61 4.92 -0.87
N VAL A 39 5.64 4.04 -1.10
CA VAL A 39 5.42 3.41 -2.41
C VAL A 39 4.51 4.30 -3.24
N GLU A 40 3.38 4.70 -2.67
CA GLU A 40 2.39 5.53 -3.36
C GLU A 40 1.54 6.29 -2.33
N MET A 41 1.03 7.45 -2.70
CA MET A 41 -0.01 8.15 -1.95
C MET A 41 -0.95 8.86 -2.90
N GLY A 42 -2.22 8.99 -2.51
CA GLY A 42 -3.22 9.62 -3.34
C GLY A 42 -4.47 10.01 -2.56
N ALA A 43 -5.36 10.71 -3.24
CA ALA A 43 -6.64 11.12 -2.71
C ALA A 43 -7.76 10.74 -3.71
N LEU A 44 -8.75 10.00 -3.23
CA LEU A 44 -9.88 9.49 -3.98
C LEU A 44 -11.07 10.42 -3.73
N HIS A 45 -11.65 11.03 -4.77
CA HIS A 45 -12.84 11.87 -4.57
C HIS A 45 -14.08 10.97 -4.49
N LEU A 46 -14.67 10.79 -3.33
CA LEU A 46 -15.87 9.96 -3.14
C LEU A 46 -17.09 10.46 -3.93
N SER A 47 -17.08 11.73 -4.36
CA SER A 47 -18.18 12.36 -5.10
C SER A 47 -18.31 11.93 -6.57
N LYS A 48 -17.38 11.14 -7.15
CA LYS A 48 -17.37 10.84 -8.59
C LYS A 48 -17.15 9.37 -9.00
N TYR A 49 -17.02 8.40 -8.10
CA TYR A 49 -16.36 7.14 -8.45
C TYR A 49 -17.21 5.87 -8.35
N LYS A 50 -17.66 5.39 -9.51
CA LYS A 50 -18.08 4.00 -9.78
C LYS A 50 -16.94 3.09 -10.28
N ASP A 51 -15.78 3.63 -10.68
CA ASP A 51 -14.80 2.91 -11.52
C ASP A 51 -13.33 2.89 -10.99
N HIS A 52 -13.14 2.76 -9.67
CA HIS A 52 -11.80 2.60 -9.09
C HIS A 52 -11.12 1.25 -9.40
N ALA A 53 -11.89 0.21 -9.70
CA ALA A 53 -11.35 -1.14 -9.98
C ALA A 53 -10.43 -1.16 -11.22
N VAL A 54 -10.70 -0.31 -12.21
CA VAL A 54 -9.97 -0.32 -13.49
C VAL A 54 -8.56 0.24 -13.36
N LYS A 55 -8.33 1.20 -12.44
CA LYS A 55 -6.99 1.77 -12.19
C LYS A 55 -6.11 0.82 -11.37
N LEU A 56 -6.67 0.17 -10.35
CA LEU A 56 -5.95 -0.85 -9.58
C LEU A 56 -5.57 -2.06 -10.46
N LYS A 57 -6.46 -2.49 -11.37
CA LYS A 57 -6.16 -3.55 -12.33
C LYS A 57 -5.00 -3.16 -13.29
N ARG A 58 -4.95 -1.91 -13.74
CA ARG A 58 -3.85 -1.41 -14.60
C ARG A 58 -2.49 -1.32 -13.90
N ILE A 59 -2.46 -1.18 -12.58
CA ILE A 59 -1.23 -1.18 -11.78
C ILE A 59 -0.79 -2.63 -11.49
N TYR A 60 -1.74 -3.55 -11.30
CA TYR A 60 -1.43 -4.98 -11.09
C TYR A 60 -0.95 -5.71 -12.35
N ASP A 61 -1.46 -5.37 -13.54
CA ASP A 61 -1.08 -6.02 -14.81
C ASP A 61 0.28 -5.56 -15.39
N ARG A 62 1.05 -4.75 -14.65
CA ARG A 62 2.38 -4.25 -15.05
C ARG A 62 3.47 -4.74 -14.10
#